data_AF-A0AAQ4Q9K2-F1
#
_entry.id   AF-A0AAQ4Q9K2-F1
#
_cell.length_a   1.000
_cell.length_b   1.000
_cell.length_c   1.000
_cell.angle_alpha   90.00
_cell.angle_beta   90.00
_cell.angle_gamma   90.00
#
_symmetry.space_group_name_H-M   'P 1'
#
loop_
_entity.id
_entity.type
_entity.pdbx_description
1 polymer ?
#
loop_
_entity_poly.entity_id
_entity_poly.type
_entity_poly.pdbx_seq_one_letter_code
_entity_poly.pdbx_strand_id
1 'polypeptide(L)'
;MPVATSGSDSTMHQALDTLSDSTSSTTANDLDLIFLKGIMESPVVRTAPVRAHEQFEEPKLEAVRENNVELVQDILKELNPLAARSRAVDELVRILKEPHFQSLLETHDSVASKNYETPPPSPCSFMDAALNNQPVPPDAVRMVGIRKVSGEHLGVTFRVENGELVIARILHGGMIDQQGLLHVGDIIKEVNAKEVGNDPKVLQEMLKEASGSVVLKILPSYQEPHTPRQAFVKCHFDYDPSHDNLIPCKEAGLSFNSGDILQIFNQEDLNWWQACRIEGGSAGLIPSQLLEEKRKAFVKKDSELATAGPLCAGMGSKKKKKMMYLTTKNAEFDRHELRIYEEVAKVPPFRRKTLVLIGAQGVGRRSLKNKLLVSDPQRYGTTTPFTCRKPKVDERDGQMYSFMSRGEMECDIKNARFLEHGEYDGNLYGTKINSIHEVIETGKICILDVNPQALKVLRTSEFLPYVVFIEAPDFEVLKDMNKSAIESGVVTKQLTDSDLKRTVDESERIKRAYGHYFDLCIANDGLDAAFRGLRCALDRLSTEQQWVPVSWVF
;
A
#
# COMPACT_ATOMS: atom_id res chain seq x y z
N MET A 1 24.10 41.13 -35.84
CA MET A 1 23.02 40.12 -35.89
C MET A 1 22.51 39.93 -34.47
N PRO A 2 21.29 40.38 -34.14
CA PRO A 2 20.73 40.18 -32.82
C PRO A 2 20.15 38.76 -32.71
N VAL A 3 20.40 38.17 -31.55
CA VAL A 3 20.00 36.84 -31.11
C VAL A 3 18.48 36.76 -31.01
N ALA A 4 17.89 35.73 -31.62
CA ALA A 4 16.46 35.45 -31.54
C ALA A 4 16.06 35.11 -30.09
N THR A 5 15.22 35.95 -29.50
CA THR A 5 14.60 35.77 -28.18
C THR A 5 13.44 34.78 -28.24
N SER A 6 13.60 33.65 -27.54
CA SER A 6 12.61 32.87 -26.78
C SER A 6 11.10 33.08 -27.03
N GLY A 7 10.43 32.08 -27.62
CA GLY A 7 8.97 32.01 -27.80
C GLY A 7 8.13 31.69 -26.56
N SER A 8 8.73 31.63 -25.35
CA SER A 8 8.02 31.33 -24.10
C SER A 8 7.48 32.58 -23.38
N ASP A 9 8.09 33.75 -23.59
CA ASP A 9 7.61 35.00 -22.97
C ASP A 9 6.37 35.54 -23.71
N SER A 10 6.25 35.34 -25.02
CA SER A 10 5.09 35.84 -25.78
C SER A 10 3.80 35.07 -25.48
N THR A 11 3.91 33.78 -25.14
CA THR A 11 2.76 32.91 -24.85
C THR A 11 2.17 33.19 -23.46
N MET A 12 3.02 33.49 -22.47
CA MET A 12 2.56 33.90 -21.13
C MET A 12 1.96 35.31 -21.13
N HIS A 13 2.52 36.23 -21.93
CA HIS A 13 1.93 37.55 -22.14
C HIS A 13 0.57 37.49 -22.86
N GLN A 14 0.45 36.66 -23.91
CA GLN A 14 -0.85 36.41 -24.57
C GLN A 14 -1.89 35.80 -23.62
N ALA A 15 -1.50 34.89 -22.74
CA ALA A 15 -2.41 34.31 -21.75
C ALA A 15 -2.91 35.35 -20.72
N LEU A 16 -2.05 36.28 -20.29
CA LEU A 16 -2.42 37.39 -19.41
C LEU A 16 -3.37 38.38 -20.10
N ASP A 17 -3.12 38.71 -21.38
CA ASP A 17 -3.98 39.61 -22.16
C ASP A 17 -5.37 38.99 -22.38
N THR A 18 -5.44 37.68 -22.64
CA THR A 18 -6.70 36.93 -22.82
C THR A 18 -7.52 36.84 -21.51
N LEU A 19 -6.84 36.82 -20.36
CA LEU A 19 -7.48 36.84 -19.03
C LEU A 19 -8.02 38.23 -18.65
N SER A 20 -7.44 39.32 -19.16
CA SER A 20 -7.99 40.68 -18.98
C SER A 20 -9.25 40.94 -19.78
N ASP A 21 -9.34 40.38 -21.00
CA ASP A 21 -10.49 40.58 -21.90
C ASP A 21 -11.71 39.70 -21.56
N SER A 22 -11.54 38.65 -20.74
CA SER A 22 -12.58 37.68 -20.41
C SER A 22 -13.44 38.03 -19.19
N THR A 23 -13.31 39.24 -18.62
CA THR A 23 -14.08 39.73 -17.47
C THR A 23 -15.58 39.95 -17.73
N SER A 24 -16.11 39.54 -18.88
CA SER A 24 -17.53 39.75 -19.23
C SER A 24 -18.34 38.52 -19.66
N SER A 25 -17.80 37.28 -19.69
CA SER A 25 -18.62 36.15 -20.17
C SER A 25 -18.39 34.74 -19.60
N THR A 26 -17.64 34.56 -18.51
CA THR A 26 -17.46 33.22 -17.90
C THR A 26 -17.80 33.20 -16.42
N THR A 27 -18.49 32.13 -15.99
CA THR A 27 -18.99 31.82 -14.64
C THR A 27 -17.92 31.62 -13.56
N ALA A 28 -16.72 32.19 -13.75
CA ALA A 28 -15.63 32.13 -12.79
C ALA A 28 -15.79 33.25 -11.76
N ASN A 29 -15.64 32.91 -10.48
CA ASN A 29 -15.70 33.87 -9.38
C ASN A 29 -14.56 34.88 -9.52
N ASP A 30 -14.83 36.19 -9.38
CA ASP A 30 -13.83 37.26 -9.53
C ASP A 30 -12.61 37.07 -8.61
N LEU A 31 -12.83 36.46 -7.44
CA LEU A 31 -11.76 36.11 -6.49
C LEU A 31 -10.79 35.06 -7.05
N ASP A 32 -11.28 34.11 -7.85
CA ASP A 32 -10.46 33.05 -8.44
C ASP A 32 -9.62 33.59 -9.61
N LEU A 33 -10.18 34.54 -10.39
CA LEU A 33 -9.46 35.25 -11.46
C LEU A 33 -8.35 36.15 -10.90
N ILE A 34 -8.62 36.89 -9.82
CA ILE A 34 -7.62 37.71 -9.12
C ILE A 34 -6.52 36.83 -8.51
N PHE A 35 -6.90 35.67 -7.95
CA PHE A 35 -5.95 34.71 -7.40
C PHE A 35 -5.07 34.09 -8.50
N LEU A 36 -5.64 33.67 -9.63
CA LEU A 36 -4.90 33.14 -10.77
C LEU A 36 -3.91 34.18 -11.32
N LYS A 37 -4.36 35.43 -11.45
CA LYS A 37 -3.52 36.54 -11.88
C LYS A 37 -2.35 36.78 -10.92
N GLY A 38 -2.60 36.72 -9.61
CA GLY A 38 -1.56 36.81 -8.58
C GLY A 38 -0.54 35.66 -8.60
N ILE A 39 -0.96 34.45 -8.99
CA ILE A 39 -0.05 33.32 -9.21
C ILE A 39 0.81 33.53 -10.46
N MET A 40 0.22 33.98 -11.56
CA MET A 40 0.93 34.19 -12.83
C MET A 40 1.90 35.39 -12.78
N GLU A 41 1.61 36.40 -11.96
CA GLU A 41 2.50 37.56 -11.73
C GLU A 41 3.59 37.28 -10.69
N SER A 42 3.54 36.14 -10.00
CA SER A 42 4.51 35.78 -8.96
C SER A 42 5.93 35.61 -9.54
N PRO A 43 6.97 36.25 -8.95
CA PRO A 43 8.35 36.12 -9.41
C PRO A 43 8.87 34.67 -9.39
N VAL A 44 8.28 33.81 -8.55
CA VAL A 44 8.61 32.38 -8.47
C VAL A 44 8.13 31.64 -9.72
N VAL A 45 6.95 31.99 -10.24
CA VAL A 45 6.36 31.38 -11.44
C VAL A 45 7.01 31.93 -12.72
N ARG A 46 7.50 33.17 -12.72
CA ARG A 46 8.29 33.72 -13.84
C ARG A 46 9.72 33.17 -13.91
N THR A 47 10.30 32.77 -12.79
CA THR A 47 11.68 32.23 -12.74
C THR A 47 11.74 30.71 -12.79
N ALA A 48 10.63 30.01 -12.53
CA ALA A 48 10.52 28.56 -12.61
C ALA A 48 10.74 27.99 -14.03
N PRO A 49 10.26 28.58 -15.14
CA PRO A 49 10.47 28.02 -16.48
C PRO A 49 11.92 28.11 -16.92
N VAL A 50 12.61 29.19 -16.53
CA VAL A 50 14.03 29.42 -16.85
C VAL A 50 14.92 28.46 -16.08
N ARG A 51 14.60 28.17 -14.80
CA ARG A 51 15.35 27.20 -13.99
C ARG A 51 14.97 25.74 -14.24
N ALA A 52 13.76 25.46 -14.73
CA ALA A 52 13.32 24.12 -15.06
C ALA A 52 13.89 23.62 -16.41
N HIS A 53 14.13 24.53 -17.37
CA HIS A 53 14.75 24.15 -18.65
C HIS A 53 16.27 23.96 -18.57
N GLU A 54 16.96 24.52 -17.58
CA GLU A 54 18.41 24.30 -17.40
C GLU A 54 18.75 23.00 -16.63
N GLN A 55 17.75 22.28 -16.09
CA GLN A 55 17.98 21.09 -15.24
C GLN A 55 17.34 19.78 -15.71
N PHE A 56 16.71 19.75 -16.89
CA PHE A 56 16.22 18.51 -17.50
C PHE A 56 16.64 18.41 -18.97
N GLU A 57 17.94 18.23 -19.21
CA GLU A 57 18.33 17.30 -20.28
C GLU A 57 18.30 15.91 -19.64
N GLU A 58 17.24 15.14 -19.90
CA GLU A 58 17.28 13.70 -19.67
C GLU A 58 18.53 13.15 -20.38
N PRO A 59 19.39 12.36 -19.72
CA PRO A 59 20.50 11.74 -20.42
C PRO A 59 19.90 10.86 -21.51
N LYS A 60 20.17 11.20 -22.77
CA LYS A 60 19.87 10.30 -23.89
C LYS A 60 20.68 9.04 -23.67
N LEU A 61 20.03 8.01 -23.12
CA LEU A 61 20.58 6.68 -23.00
C LEU A 61 20.63 6.09 -24.40
N GLU A 62 21.82 6.13 -25.01
CA GLU A 62 22.09 5.47 -26.27
C GLU A 62 22.62 4.05 -25.99
N ALA A 63 22.15 3.08 -26.76
CA ALA A 63 22.65 1.72 -26.65
C ALA A 63 24.14 1.72 -26.99
N VAL A 64 24.95 1.07 -26.14
CA VAL A 64 26.40 0.99 -26.35
C VAL A 64 26.73 0.22 -27.63
N ARG A 65 25.86 -0.72 -28.03
CA ARG A 65 25.93 -1.52 -29.25
C ARG A 65 24.56 -2.16 -29.55
N GLU A 66 24.34 -2.62 -30.78
CA GLU A 66 23.07 -3.20 -31.22
C GLU A 66 23.16 -4.69 -31.63
N ASN A 67 24.37 -5.29 -31.60
CA ASN A 67 24.62 -6.65 -32.10
C ASN A 67 25.52 -7.51 -31.17
N ASN A 68 25.18 -7.56 -29.89
CA ASN A 68 25.91 -8.37 -28.92
C ASN A 68 25.72 -9.87 -29.14
N VAL A 69 24.59 -10.31 -29.69
CA VAL A 69 24.34 -11.73 -30.03
C VAL A 69 25.34 -12.22 -31.08
N GLU A 70 25.54 -11.46 -32.16
CA GLU A 70 26.52 -11.79 -33.21
C GLU A 70 27.95 -11.82 -32.65
N LEU A 71 28.28 -10.84 -31.82
CA LEU A 71 29.60 -10.76 -31.18
C LEU A 71 29.89 -12.00 -30.33
N VAL A 72 28.93 -12.45 -29.53
CA VAL A 72 29.10 -13.65 -28.69
C VAL A 72 29.19 -14.92 -29.54
N GLN A 73 28.47 -15.00 -30.67
CA GLN A 73 28.63 -16.12 -31.60
C GLN A 73 30.03 -16.18 -32.20
N ASP A 74 30.62 -15.04 -32.56
CA ASP A 74 31.99 -14.99 -33.09
C ASP A 74 33.04 -15.33 -32.02
N ILE A 75 32.87 -14.81 -30.80
CA ILE A 75 33.70 -15.20 -29.64
C ILE A 75 33.60 -16.72 -29.41
N LEU A 76 32.40 -17.30 -29.48
CA LEU A 76 32.22 -18.75 -29.30
C LEU A 76 32.89 -19.56 -30.43
N LYS A 77 32.88 -19.09 -31.67
CA LYS A 77 33.61 -19.74 -32.78
C LYS A 77 35.12 -19.76 -32.52
N GLU A 78 35.69 -18.70 -31.96
CA GLU A 78 37.12 -18.60 -31.63
C GLU A 78 37.50 -19.40 -30.38
N LEU A 79 36.62 -19.47 -29.38
CA LEU A 79 36.90 -20.15 -28.11
C LEU A 79 36.62 -21.65 -28.13
N ASN A 80 35.69 -22.14 -28.96
CA ASN A 80 35.34 -23.57 -29.03
C ASN A 80 36.56 -24.49 -29.30
N PRO A 81 37.52 -24.17 -30.20
CA PRO A 81 38.73 -24.98 -30.39
C PRO A 81 39.68 -24.98 -29.18
N LEU A 82 39.58 -23.96 -28.31
CA LEU A 82 40.45 -23.74 -27.16
C LEU A 82 39.86 -24.29 -25.85
N ALA A 83 38.54 -24.55 -25.81
CA ALA A 83 37.83 -25.06 -24.63
C ALA A 83 38.42 -26.38 -24.10
N ALA A 84 38.86 -27.28 -24.99
CA ALA A 84 39.49 -28.54 -24.59
C ALA A 84 40.85 -28.38 -23.89
N ARG A 85 41.48 -27.20 -23.96
CA ARG A 85 42.83 -26.93 -23.43
C ARG A 85 42.83 -26.10 -22.14
N SER A 86 41.71 -25.47 -21.78
CA SER A 86 41.63 -24.62 -20.59
C SER A 86 40.24 -24.70 -19.94
N ARG A 87 40.23 -25.09 -18.66
CA ARG A 87 39.00 -25.20 -17.87
C ARG A 87 38.26 -23.86 -17.73
N ALA A 88 39.00 -22.74 -17.69
CA ALA A 88 38.40 -21.40 -17.63
C ALA A 88 37.73 -21.01 -18.96
N VAL A 89 38.29 -21.46 -20.09
CA VAL A 89 37.67 -21.23 -21.41
C VAL A 89 36.43 -22.09 -21.58
N ASP A 90 36.47 -23.34 -21.11
CA ASP A 90 35.31 -24.23 -21.10
C ASP A 90 34.16 -23.68 -20.24
N GLU A 91 34.47 -23.16 -19.05
CA GLU A 91 33.50 -22.50 -18.18
C GLU A 91 32.88 -21.25 -18.83
N LEU A 92 33.70 -20.41 -19.46
CA LEU A 92 33.24 -19.22 -20.17
C LEU A 92 32.34 -19.60 -21.37
N VAL A 93 32.74 -20.60 -22.16
CA VAL A 93 31.93 -21.12 -23.27
C VAL A 93 30.59 -21.66 -22.76
N ARG A 94 30.57 -22.30 -21.60
CA ARG A 94 29.32 -22.79 -20.98
C ARG A 94 28.40 -21.65 -20.57
N ILE A 95 28.91 -20.64 -19.86
CA ILE A 95 28.14 -19.46 -19.44
C ILE A 95 27.58 -18.72 -20.66
N LEU A 96 28.42 -18.47 -21.67
CA LEU A 96 27.99 -17.79 -22.89
C LEU A 96 26.95 -18.59 -23.68
N LYS A 97 26.87 -19.91 -23.53
CA LYS A 97 25.83 -20.77 -24.16
C LYS A 97 24.59 -20.96 -23.28
N GLU A 98 24.55 -20.43 -22.06
CA GLU A 98 23.38 -20.60 -21.20
C GLU A 98 22.15 -19.91 -21.83
N PRO A 99 20.97 -20.56 -21.82
CA PRO A 99 19.76 -20.02 -22.43
C PRO A 99 19.39 -18.64 -21.88
N HIS A 100 19.52 -18.44 -20.57
CA HIS A 100 19.19 -17.16 -19.93
C HIS A 100 20.15 -16.04 -20.34
N PHE A 101 21.43 -16.36 -20.54
CA PHE A 101 22.43 -15.38 -20.97
C PHE A 101 22.22 -15.00 -22.44
N GLN A 102 21.91 -15.98 -23.30
CA GLN A 102 21.55 -15.72 -24.70
C GLN A 102 20.28 -14.87 -24.81
N SER A 103 19.21 -15.22 -24.08
CA SER A 103 17.96 -14.44 -24.07
C SER A 103 18.17 -13.02 -23.54
N LEU A 104 19.07 -12.81 -22.57
CA LEU A 104 19.42 -11.47 -22.10
C LEU A 104 20.07 -10.63 -23.21
N LEU A 105 20.98 -11.21 -23.99
CA LEU A 105 21.63 -10.52 -25.11
C LEU A 105 20.66 -10.24 -26.26
N GLU A 106 19.78 -11.19 -26.58
CA GLU A 106 18.72 -11.02 -27.58
C GLU A 106 17.74 -9.90 -27.17
N THR A 107 17.35 -9.87 -25.89
CA THR A 107 16.49 -8.81 -25.35
C THR A 107 17.19 -7.46 -25.40
N HIS A 108 18.47 -7.41 -25.04
CA HIS A 108 19.28 -6.21 -25.14
C HIS A 108 19.32 -5.69 -26.59
N ASP A 109 19.68 -6.54 -27.55
CA ASP A 109 19.79 -6.15 -28.96
C ASP A 109 18.43 -5.71 -29.53
N SER A 110 17.33 -6.39 -29.16
CA SER A 110 15.96 -6.00 -29.53
C SER A 110 15.54 -4.63 -28.98
N VAL A 111 15.96 -4.30 -27.76
CA VAL A 111 15.70 -3.00 -27.13
C VAL A 111 16.58 -1.93 -27.76
N ALA A 112 17.86 -2.25 -28.00
CA ALA A 112 18.82 -1.37 -28.65
C ALA A 112 18.39 -1.01 -30.08
N SER A 113 17.88 -1.98 -30.84
CA SER A 113 17.39 -1.79 -32.21
C SER A 113 15.97 -1.19 -32.29
N LYS A 114 15.37 -0.84 -31.15
CA LYS A 114 14.01 -0.29 -31.03
C LYS A 114 12.90 -1.15 -31.64
N ASN A 115 13.07 -2.47 -31.68
CA ASN A 115 12.13 -3.44 -32.26
C ASN A 115 10.99 -3.87 -31.29
N TYR A 116 10.72 -3.10 -30.24
CA TYR A 116 9.65 -3.40 -29.26
C TYR A 116 8.25 -2.93 -29.70
N GLU A 117 8.10 -2.35 -30.89
CA GLU A 117 6.78 -2.12 -31.49
C GLU A 117 6.30 -3.38 -32.21
N THR A 118 5.27 -4.00 -31.61
CA THR A 118 4.50 -5.20 -31.99
C THR A 118 4.98 -6.55 -31.43
N PRO A 119 4.28 -7.13 -30.44
CA PRO A 119 4.55 -8.50 -30.00
C PRO A 119 3.99 -9.51 -31.00
N PRO A 120 4.67 -10.64 -31.24
CA PRO A 120 4.07 -11.76 -31.97
C PRO A 120 3.02 -12.46 -31.07
N PRO A 121 1.96 -13.06 -31.65
CA PRO A 121 0.97 -13.80 -30.87
C PRO A 121 1.61 -15.06 -30.27
N SER A 122 1.50 -15.21 -28.95
CA SER A 122 1.97 -16.37 -28.21
C SER A 122 1.24 -17.66 -28.63
N PRO A 123 1.95 -18.81 -28.76
CA PRO A 123 1.41 -20.06 -29.26
C PRO A 123 0.72 -20.86 -28.14
N CYS A 124 -0.42 -20.36 -27.64
CA CYS A 124 -1.33 -21.09 -26.75
C CYS A 124 -2.76 -20.58 -26.94
N SER A 125 -3.25 -20.64 -28.18
CA SER A 125 -4.65 -20.33 -28.53
C SER A 125 -5.16 -21.28 -29.62
N PHE A 126 -4.77 -22.55 -29.55
CA PHE A 126 -5.52 -23.62 -30.21
C PHE A 126 -6.35 -24.30 -29.14
N MET A 127 -7.58 -23.83 -28.97
CA MET A 127 -8.80 -24.58 -28.62
C MET A 127 -9.97 -23.58 -28.66
N ASP A 128 -10.61 -23.56 -29.82
CA ASP A 128 -11.97 -23.10 -30.14
C ASP A 128 -12.56 -21.85 -29.46
N ALA A 129 -12.36 -20.71 -30.13
CA ALA A 129 -13.35 -19.62 -30.19
C ALA A 129 -13.48 -19.07 -31.62
N ALA A 130 -13.36 -19.95 -32.61
CA ALA A 130 -13.63 -19.61 -34.01
C ALA A 130 -15.14 -19.59 -34.22
N LEU A 131 -15.74 -18.40 -34.06
CA LEU A 131 -16.95 -17.89 -34.71
C LEU A 131 -17.42 -16.66 -33.92
N ASN A 132 -16.85 -15.46 -34.20
CA ASN A 132 -17.59 -14.21 -34.49
C ASN A 132 -16.78 -12.89 -34.46
N ASN A 133 -15.45 -12.89 -34.29
CA ASN A 133 -14.68 -11.64 -34.23
C ASN A 133 -14.23 -11.13 -35.60
N GLN A 134 -15.16 -10.60 -36.40
CA GLN A 134 -14.81 -9.62 -37.43
C GLN A 134 -14.86 -8.20 -36.82
N PRO A 135 -13.91 -7.30 -37.12
CA PRO A 135 -14.03 -5.89 -36.74
C PRO A 135 -15.22 -5.28 -37.51
N VAL A 136 -16.31 -5.06 -36.79
CA VAL A 136 -17.52 -4.36 -37.28
C VAL A 136 -17.15 -2.87 -37.46
N PRO A 137 -17.62 -2.18 -38.53
CA PRO A 137 -17.38 -0.76 -38.73
C PRO A 137 -17.79 0.10 -37.51
N PRO A 138 -17.13 1.25 -37.26
CA PRO A 138 -17.42 2.11 -36.10
C PRO A 138 -18.87 2.63 -36.04
N ASP A 139 -19.57 2.67 -37.18
CA ASP A 139 -20.98 3.10 -37.27
C ASP A 139 -21.98 1.93 -37.33
N ALA A 140 -21.52 0.68 -37.29
CA ALA A 140 -22.41 -0.45 -37.42
C ALA A 140 -23.07 -0.79 -36.08
N VAL A 141 -24.39 -0.64 -36.08
CA VAL A 141 -25.26 -0.89 -34.95
C VAL A 141 -25.27 -2.38 -34.61
N ARG A 142 -25.02 -2.71 -33.33
CA ARG A 142 -25.11 -4.06 -32.78
C ARG A 142 -26.41 -4.21 -31.98
N MET A 143 -27.17 -5.27 -32.27
CA MET A 143 -28.34 -5.65 -31.47
C MET A 143 -27.91 -6.66 -30.41
N VAL A 144 -28.18 -6.36 -29.14
CA VAL A 144 -27.80 -7.20 -28.00
C VAL A 144 -29.05 -7.62 -27.24
N GLY A 145 -29.30 -8.92 -27.17
CA GLY A 145 -30.37 -9.48 -26.34
C GLY A 145 -29.83 -9.87 -24.96
N ILE A 146 -30.27 -9.19 -23.91
CA ILE A 146 -29.91 -9.50 -22.52
C ILE A 146 -31.10 -10.13 -21.79
N ARG A 147 -30.83 -11.11 -20.93
CA ARG A 147 -31.86 -11.69 -20.06
C ARG A 147 -31.78 -11.05 -18.68
N LYS A 148 -32.85 -10.34 -18.29
CA LYS A 148 -32.97 -9.62 -17.01
C LYS A 148 -33.92 -10.34 -16.06
N VAL A 149 -33.41 -10.70 -14.88
CA VAL A 149 -34.24 -11.16 -13.76
C VAL A 149 -34.94 -9.97 -13.12
N SER A 150 -36.22 -10.12 -12.77
CA SER A 150 -37.01 -9.04 -12.17
C SER A 150 -36.39 -8.60 -10.83
N GLY A 151 -36.23 -7.29 -10.63
CA GLY A 151 -35.62 -6.71 -9.42
C GLY A 151 -34.09 -6.64 -9.43
N GLU A 152 -33.41 -7.35 -10.32
CA GLU A 152 -31.94 -7.35 -10.42
C GLU A 152 -31.43 -6.18 -11.26
N HIS A 153 -30.28 -5.62 -10.86
CA HIS A 153 -29.63 -4.52 -11.57
C HIS A 153 -28.77 -5.10 -12.70
N LEU A 154 -28.64 -4.38 -13.81
CA LEU A 154 -27.77 -4.82 -14.90
C LEU A 154 -26.27 -4.84 -14.52
N GLY A 155 -25.89 -4.07 -13.49
CA GLY A 155 -24.49 -3.89 -13.12
C GLY A 155 -23.74 -2.97 -14.07
N VAL A 156 -24.39 -1.92 -14.58
CA VAL A 156 -23.76 -0.92 -15.46
C VAL A 156 -24.07 0.48 -14.98
N THR A 157 -23.13 1.41 -15.17
CA THR A 157 -23.37 2.84 -14.99
C THR A 157 -23.27 3.57 -16.33
N PHE A 158 -24.00 4.68 -16.44
CA PHE A 158 -24.09 5.45 -17.66
C PHE A 158 -23.57 6.87 -17.43
N ARG A 159 -22.98 7.46 -18.48
CA ARG A 159 -22.66 8.89 -18.54
C ARG A 159 -23.17 9.47 -19.85
N VAL A 160 -23.38 10.78 -19.87
CA VAL A 160 -23.80 11.50 -21.07
C VAL A 160 -22.56 12.13 -21.70
N GLU A 161 -22.22 11.72 -22.92
CA GLU A 161 -21.14 12.32 -23.73
C GLU A 161 -21.72 12.76 -25.07
N ASN A 162 -21.52 14.04 -25.43
CA ASN A 162 -22.03 14.63 -26.67
C ASN A 162 -23.54 14.43 -26.90
N GLY A 163 -24.32 14.35 -25.82
CA GLY A 163 -25.78 14.11 -25.87
C GLY A 163 -26.17 12.64 -26.02
N GLU A 164 -25.21 11.71 -26.01
CA GLU A 164 -25.45 10.28 -26.12
C GLU A 164 -25.19 9.57 -24.79
N LEU A 165 -25.95 8.49 -24.53
CA LEU A 165 -25.78 7.67 -23.33
C LEU A 165 -24.74 6.58 -23.57
N VAL A 166 -23.59 6.78 -22.94
CA VAL A 166 -22.43 5.89 -23.04
C VAL A 166 -22.34 5.03 -21.78
N ILE A 167 -22.05 3.74 -21.95
CA ILE A 167 -21.72 2.85 -20.83
C ILE A 167 -20.41 3.35 -20.21
N ALA A 168 -20.53 3.90 -19.01
CA ALA A 168 -19.40 4.47 -18.30
C ALA A 168 -18.59 3.40 -17.57
N ARG A 169 -19.26 2.37 -17.07
CA ARG A 169 -18.67 1.29 -16.29
C ARG A 169 -19.54 0.05 -16.32
N ILE A 170 -18.90 -1.11 -16.32
CA ILE A 170 -19.55 -2.40 -16.07
C ILE A 170 -19.01 -2.92 -14.75
N LEU A 171 -19.91 -3.26 -13.82
CA LEU A 171 -19.59 -3.79 -12.50
C LEU A 171 -19.32 -5.30 -12.62
N HIS A 172 -18.14 -5.71 -12.16
CA HIS A 172 -17.73 -7.10 -12.22
C HIS A 172 -18.67 -8.02 -11.41
N GLY A 173 -18.95 -9.21 -11.94
CA GLY A 173 -19.92 -10.16 -11.38
C GLY A 173 -21.39 -9.75 -11.55
N GLY A 174 -21.68 -8.58 -12.12
CA GLY A 174 -23.03 -8.16 -12.50
C GLY A 174 -23.55 -8.91 -13.73
N MET A 175 -24.84 -8.81 -13.98
CA MET A 175 -25.51 -9.52 -15.08
C MET A 175 -24.88 -9.28 -16.46
N ILE A 176 -24.51 -8.03 -16.76
CA ILE A 176 -23.89 -7.67 -18.03
C ILE A 176 -22.46 -8.22 -18.14
N ASP A 177 -21.68 -8.15 -17.06
CA ASP A 177 -20.32 -8.71 -16.99
C ASP A 177 -20.34 -10.23 -17.24
N GLN A 178 -21.28 -10.95 -16.61
CA GLN A 178 -21.44 -12.40 -16.80
C GLN A 178 -21.86 -12.79 -18.23
N GLN A 179 -22.62 -11.94 -18.92
CA GLN A 179 -23.05 -12.20 -20.30
C GLN A 179 -21.99 -11.78 -21.33
N GLY A 180 -21.13 -10.80 -21.01
CA GLY A 180 -20.03 -10.35 -21.87
C GLY A 180 -20.47 -9.71 -23.19
N LEU A 181 -21.72 -9.22 -23.28
CA LEU A 181 -22.30 -8.72 -24.54
C LEU A 181 -22.19 -7.20 -24.72
N LEU A 182 -21.89 -6.47 -23.65
CA LEU A 182 -21.69 -5.02 -23.65
C LEU A 182 -20.30 -4.70 -23.10
N HIS A 183 -19.73 -3.61 -23.58
CA HIS A 183 -18.41 -3.13 -23.19
C HIS A 183 -18.47 -1.67 -22.72
N VAL A 184 -17.47 -1.26 -21.93
CA VAL A 184 -17.32 0.14 -21.55
C VAL A 184 -17.10 0.97 -22.82
N GLY A 185 -17.80 2.10 -22.92
CA GLY A 185 -17.78 2.94 -24.12
C GLY A 185 -18.90 2.63 -25.12
N ASP A 186 -19.59 1.49 -25.02
CA ASP A 186 -20.75 1.23 -25.89
C ASP A 186 -21.83 2.30 -25.69
N ILE A 187 -22.45 2.75 -26.77
CA ILE A 187 -23.50 3.77 -26.73
C ILE A 187 -24.86 3.10 -26.87
N ILE A 188 -25.80 3.34 -25.96
CA ILE A 188 -27.15 2.79 -26.04
C ILE A 188 -28.07 3.72 -26.81
N LYS A 189 -28.66 3.22 -27.91
CA LYS A 189 -29.60 3.96 -28.77
C LYS A 189 -31.06 3.61 -28.49
N GLU A 190 -31.36 2.32 -28.34
CA GLU A 190 -32.74 1.86 -28.09
C GLU A 190 -32.79 0.73 -27.06
N VAL A 191 -33.88 0.68 -26.31
CA VAL A 191 -34.24 -0.43 -25.39
C VAL A 191 -35.63 -0.91 -25.76
N ASN A 192 -35.78 -2.18 -26.15
CA ASN A 192 -37.04 -2.77 -26.58
C ASN A 192 -37.77 -1.93 -27.66
N ALA A 193 -37.03 -1.46 -28.66
CA ALA A 193 -37.49 -0.60 -29.76
C ALA A 193 -38.02 0.79 -29.33
N LYS A 194 -37.75 1.22 -28.09
CA LYS A 194 -37.95 2.62 -27.66
C LYS A 194 -36.61 3.34 -27.71
N GLU A 195 -36.56 4.49 -28.37
CA GLU A 195 -35.40 5.36 -28.36
C GLU A 195 -35.07 5.81 -26.94
N VAL A 196 -33.79 5.76 -26.63
CA VAL A 196 -33.25 6.22 -25.36
C VAL A 196 -32.83 7.68 -25.55
N GLY A 197 -33.43 8.58 -24.76
CA GLY A 197 -33.06 9.99 -24.74
C GLY A 197 -31.70 10.24 -24.11
N ASN A 198 -31.38 11.49 -23.78
CA ASN A 198 -30.11 11.87 -23.16
C ASN A 198 -30.10 11.78 -21.62
N ASP A 199 -31.22 11.41 -20.98
CA ASP A 199 -31.33 11.33 -19.52
C ASP A 199 -31.06 9.90 -19.00
N PRO A 200 -29.98 9.68 -18.21
CA PRO A 200 -29.69 8.39 -17.59
C PRO A 200 -30.82 7.86 -16.69
N LYS A 201 -31.59 8.73 -16.05
CA LYS A 201 -32.67 8.32 -15.12
C LYS A 201 -33.80 7.63 -15.85
N VAL A 202 -34.18 8.16 -17.02
CA VAL A 202 -35.21 7.56 -17.88
C VAL A 202 -34.77 6.17 -18.32
N LEU A 203 -33.51 6.02 -18.75
CA LEU A 203 -32.95 4.72 -19.09
C LEU A 203 -32.97 3.74 -17.89
N GLN A 204 -32.60 4.21 -16.70
CA GLN A 204 -32.66 3.39 -15.48
C GLN A 204 -34.08 2.94 -15.14
N GLU A 205 -35.08 3.82 -15.26
CA GLU A 205 -36.50 3.47 -15.05
C GLU A 205 -36.99 2.45 -16.09
N MET A 206 -36.69 2.69 -17.37
CA MET A 206 -37.04 1.75 -18.46
C MET A 206 -36.42 0.37 -18.24
N LEU A 207 -35.16 0.32 -17.82
CA LEU A 207 -34.46 -0.93 -17.52
C LEU A 207 -34.97 -1.57 -16.24
N LYS A 208 -35.40 -0.79 -15.24
CA LYS A 208 -35.97 -1.28 -13.98
C LYS A 208 -37.30 -1.98 -14.22
N GLU A 209 -38.18 -1.38 -15.03
CA GLU A 209 -39.48 -1.93 -15.42
C GLU A 209 -39.37 -3.15 -16.35
N ALA A 210 -38.32 -3.19 -17.18
CA ALA A 210 -38.09 -4.31 -18.07
C ALA A 210 -37.74 -5.60 -17.29
N SER A 211 -38.37 -6.72 -17.65
CA SER A 211 -38.05 -8.05 -17.11
C SER A 211 -38.15 -9.11 -18.21
N GLY A 212 -37.36 -10.19 -18.11
CA GLY A 212 -37.26 -11.20 -19.16
C GLY A 212 -36.25 -10.84 -20.23
N SER A 213 -36.64 -10.92 -21.51
CA SER A 213 -35.74 -10.61 -22.64
C SER A 213 -35.77 -9.11 -22.95
N VAL A 214 -34.64 -8.43 -22.76
CA VAL A 214 -34.46 -7.02 -23.13
C VAL A 214 -33.56 -6.95 -24.35
N VAL A 215 -33.98 -6.23 -25.38
CA VAL A 215 -33.19 -6.04 -26.59
C VAL A 215 -32.65 -4.61 -26.62
N LEU A 216 -31.33 -4.49 -26.69
CA LEU A 216 -30.61 -3.22 -26.77
C LEU A 216 -30.08 -3.02 -28.18
N LYS A 217 -30.23 -1.80 -28.69
CA LYS A 217 -29.56 -1.36 -29.92
C LYS A 217 -28.39 -0.46 -29.51
N ILE A 218 -27.17 -0.85 -29.85
CA ILE A 218 -25.97 -0.15 -29.40
C ILE A 218 -25.02 0.20 -30.55
N LEU A 219 -24.21 1.24 -30.35
CA LEU A 219 -23.00 1.48 -31.14
C LEU A 219 -21.80 0.94 -30.33
N PRO A 220 -21.08 -0.07 -30.85
CA PRO A 220 -19.98 -0.67 -30.11
C PRO A 220 -18.76 0.25 -30.05
N SER A 221 -18.15 0.37 -28.88
CA SER A 221 -16.81 0.95 -28.74
C SER A 221 -15.79 -0.16 -28.78
N TYR A 222 -14.95 -0.19 -29.82
CA TYR A 222 -13.90 -1.18 -29.93
C TYR A 222 -12.80 -0.89 -28.90
N GLN A 223 -12.76 -1.71 -27.86
CA GLN A 223 -11.62 -1.82 -26.96
C GLN A 223 -11.24 -3.29 -26.86
N GLU A 224 -9.94 -3.59 -27.00
CA GLU A 224 -9.43 -4.94 -26.77
C GLU A 224 -9.66 -5.33 -25.31
N PRO A 225 -10.20 -6.53 -25.02
CA PRO A 225 -10.42 -6.96 -23.66
C PRO A 225 -9.08 -7.19 -22.94
N HIS A 226 -8.74 -6.35 -21.98
CA HIS A 226 -7.63 -6.58 -21.08
C HIS A 226 -8.02 -7.68 -20.07
N THR A 227 -7.23 -8.76 -20.00
CA THR A 227 -7.37 -9.75 -18.92
C THR A 227 -7.05 -9.07 -17.58
N PRO A 228 -8.01 -8.98 -16.63
CA PRO A 228 -7.76 -8.29 -15.37
C PRO A 228 -6.78 -9.08 -14.51
N ARG A 229 -5.76 -8.39 -14.00
CA ARG A 229 -4.84 -8.94 -12.99
C ARG A 229 -5.58 -8.99 -11.66
N GLN A 230 -5.88 -10.19 -11.17
CA GLN A 230 -6.51 -10.35 -9.86
C GLN A 230 -5.50 -9.98 -8.76
N ALA A 231 -5.80 -8.93 -8.01
CA ALA A 231 -5.03 -8.50 -6.85
C ALA A 231 -5.92 -8.58 -5.60
N PHE A 232 -5.34 -8.95 -4.45
CA PHE A 232 -6.05 -8.91 -3.17
C PHE A 232 -5.41 -7.85 -2.29
N VAL A 233 -6.22 -7.05 -1.61
CA VAL A 233 -5.74 -5.97 -0.76
C VAL A 233 -6.33 -6.07 0.64
N LYS A 234 -5.53 -5.77 1.65
CA LYS A 234 -5.96 -5.51 3.02
C LYS A 234 -6.26 -4.03 3.20
N CYS A 235 -7.44 -3.72 3.72
CA CYS A 235 -7.87 -2.36 4.00
C CYS A 235 -7.31 -1.87 5.35
N HIS A 236 -6.86 -0.61 5.42
CA HIS A 236 -6.32 -0.01 6.65
C HIS A 236 -7.13 1.19 7.16
N PHE A 237 -8.37 1.33 6.69
CA PHE A 237 -9.32 2.34 7.14
C PHE A 237 -10.75 1.84 6.95
N ASP A 238 -11.69 2.49 7.62
CA ASP A 238 -13.12 2.19 7.49
C ASP A 238 -13.71 3.05 6.38
N TYR A 239 -14.55 2.44 5.54
CA TYR A 239 -15.23 3.13 4.45
C TYR A 239 -16.73 2.83 4.45
N ASP A 240 -17.51 3.90 4.49
CA ASP A 240 -18.96 3.86 4.35
C ASP A 240 -19.41 4.74 3.16
N PRO A 241 -19.90 4.13 2.07
CA PRO A 241 -20.32 4.86 0.88
C PRO A 241 -21.56 5.74 1.11
N SER A 242 -22.36 5.49 2.16
CA SER A 242 -23.54 6.31 2.44
C SER A 242 -23.17 7.75 2.83
N HIS A 243 -22.03 7.90 3.51
CA HIS A 243 -21.47 9.18 3.95
C HIS A 243 -20.58 9.85 2.89
N ASP A 244 -20.29 9.17 1.77
CA ASP A 244 -19.41 9.68 0.73
C ASP A 244 -20.21 10.46 -0.33
N ASN A 245 -19.98 11.77 -0.43
CA ASN A 245 -20.66 12.60 -1.42
C ASN A 245 -19.93 12.66 -2.78
N LEU A 246 -18.72 12.08 -2.87
CA LEU A 246 -17.93 12.03 -4.11
C LEU A 246 -18.14 10.72 -4.88
N ILE A 247 -18.79 9.72 -4.27
CA ILE A 247 -19.08 8.45 -4.95
C ILE A 247 -20.08 8.68 -6.10
N PRO A 248 -19.80 8.15 -7.31
CA PRO A 248 -20.69 8.35 -8.46
C PRO A 248 -22.10 7.81 -8.25
N CYS A 249 -22.23 6.71 -7.51
CA CYS A 249 -23.49 6.04 -7.20
C CYS A 249 -23.35 5.37 -5.83
N LYS A 250 -24.14 5.83 -4.84
CA LYS A 250 -24.06 5.34 -3.45
C LYS A 250 -24.48 3.89 -3.33
N GLU A 251 -25.45 3.47 -4.14
CA GLU A 251 -25.98 2.11 -4.21
C GLU A 251 -24.95 1.11 -4.74
N ALA A 252 -24.00 1.58 -5.54
CA ALA A 252 -22.91 0.76 -6.07
C ALA A 252 -21.68 0.74 -5.15
N GLY A 253 -21.70 1.44 -4.01
CA GLY A 253 -20.57 1.50 -3.10
C GLY A 253 -20.40 0.22 -2.27
N LEU A 254 -19.15 -0.23 -2.11
CA LEU A 254 -18.82 -1.35 -1.23
C LEU A 254 -18.28 -0.82 0.10
N SER A 255 -19.02 -1.02 1.19
CA SER A 255 -18.52 -0.72 2.54
C SER A 255 -17.55 -1.78 3.03
N PHE A 256 -16.55 -1.36 3.81
CA PHE A 256 -15.58 -2.23 4.45
C PHE A 256 -15.00 -1.58 5.71
N ASN A 257 -14.42 -2.41 6.57
CA ASN A 257 -13.71 -1.96 7.76
C ASN A 257 -12.20 -2.17 7.61
N SER A 258 -11.43 -1.48 8.44
CA SER A 258 -10.00 -1.71 8.59
C SER A 258 -9.73 -3.17 9.00
N GLY A 259 -8.89 -3.86 8.24
CA GLY A 259 -8.58 -5.27 8.39
C GLY A 259 -9.27 -6.18 7.38
N ASP A 260 -10.33 -5.72 6.71
CA ASP A 260 -11.00 -6.50 5.67
C ASP A 260 -10.06 -6.75 4.48
N ILE A 261 -10.24 -7.90 3.83
CA ILE A 261 -9.50 -8.26 2.62
C ILE A 261 -10.47 -8.23 1.45
N LEU A 262 -10.12 -7.46 0.42
CA LEU A 262 -10.92 -7.29 -0.79
C LEU A 262 -10.18 -7.83 -2.01
N GLN A 263 -10.93 -8.44 -2.93
CA GLN A 263 -10.44 -8.79 -4.25
C GLN A 263 -10.67 -7.60 -5.19
N ILE A 264 -9.61 -7.13 -5.84
CA ILE A 264 -9.64 -6.05 -6.80
C ILE A 264 -9.78 -6.61 -8.22
N PHE A 265 -10.76 -6.09 -8.96
CA PHE A 265 -11.01 -6.47 -10.35
C PHE A 265 -10.59 -5.41 -11.36
N ASN A 266 -10.79 -4.14 -11.03
CA ASN A 266 -10.47 -3.03 -11.93
C ASN A 266 -9.94 -1.82 -11.13
N GLN A 267 -8.81 -1.28 -11.59
CA GLN A 267 -8.12 -0.10 -11.03
C GLN A 267 -7.93 1.03 -12.05
N GLU A 268 -8.56 0.95 -13.23
CA GLU A 268 -8.38 1.90 -14.34
C GLU A 268 -8.88 3.30 -13.98
N ASP A 269 -9.97 3.40 -13.22
CA ASP A 269 -10.42 4.70 -12.71
C ASP A 269 -9.51 5.15 -11.55
N LEU A 270 -8.88 6.31 -11.77
CA LEU A 270 -7.95 6.96 -10.85
C LEU A 270 -8.53 7.30 -9.47
N ASN A 271 -9.85 7.34 -9.32
CA ASN A 271 -10.57 7.71 -8.13
C ASN A 271 -11.36 6.54 -7.53
N TRP A 272 -11.91 5.64 -8.34
CA TRP A 272 -12.86 4.60 -7.91
C TRP A 272 -12.52 3.21 -8.43
N TRP A 273 -12.02 2.34 -7.57
CA TRP A 273 -11.72 0.95 -7.92
C TRP A 273 -12.96 0.07 -7.78
N GLN A 274 -12.98 -1.04 -8.54
CA GLN A 274 -13.97 -2.11 -8.36
C GLN A 274 -13.38 -3.25 -7.55
N ALA A 275 -14.08 -3.62 -6.49
CA ALA A 275 -13.68 -4.69 -5.61
C ALA A 275 -14.88 -5.52 -5.14
N CYS A 276 -14.62 -6.73 -4.64
CA CYS A 276 -15.60 -7.52 -3.91
C CYS A 276 -15.02 -8.10 -2.62
N ARG A 277 -15.90 -8.63 -1.77
CA ARG A 277 -15.51 -9.41 -0.59
C ARG A 277 -15.19 -10.85 -1.00
N ILE A 278 -14.22 -11.46 -0.32
CA ILE A 278 -13.79 -12.84 -0.59
C ILE A 278 -14.93 -13.85 -0.43
N GLU A 279 -15.84 -13.64 0.52
CA GLU A 279 -16.95 -14.55 0.81
C GLU A 279 -18.06 -14.54 -0.25
N GLY A 280 -17.85 -13.82 -1.36
CA GLY A 280 -18.79 -13.67 -2.46
C GLY A 280 -19.63 -12.39 -2.34
N GLY A 281 -20.25 -12.01 -3.46
CA GLY A 281 -21.04 -10.79 -3.59
C GLY A 281 -20.80 -10.10 -4.95
N SER A 282 -21.67 -9.17 -5.30
CA SER A 282 -21.48 -8.30 -6.46
C SER A 282 -20.29 -7.36 -6.23
N ALA A 283 -19.50 -7.06 -7.26
CA ALA A 283 -18.49 -6.02 -7.13
C ALA A 283 -19.16 -4.67 -6.82
N GLY A 284 -18.47 -3.87 -6.02
CA GLY A 284 -18.86 -2.51 -5.71
C GLY A 284 -17.66 -1.57 -5.79
N LEU A 285 -17.96 -0.28 -5.69
CA LEU A 285 -16.98 0.80 -5.78
C LEU A 285 -16.35 1.07 -4.44
N ILE A 286 -15.02 1.14 -4.43
CA ILE A 286 -14.21 1.59 -3.30
C ILE A 286 -13.35 2.78 -3.71
N PRO A 287 -13.00 3.69 -2.78
CA PRO A 287 -12.05 4.75 -3.08
C PRO A 287 -10.72 4.15 -3.51
N SER A 288 -10.16 4.63 -4.62
CA SER A 288 -8.80 4.31 -5.02
C SER A 288 -7.79 4.76 -3.96
N GLN A 289 -6.59 4.20 -4.01
CA GLN A 289 -5.48 4.66 -3.19
C GLN A 289 -5.22 6.16 -3.37
N LEU A 290 -5.19 6.65 -4.61
CA LEU A 290 -4.94 8.06 -4.92
C LEU A 290 -6.01 8.99 -4.34
N LEU A 291 -7.29 8.63 -4.44
CA LEU A 291 -8.39 9.44 -3.90
C LEU A 291 -8.29 9.54 -2.38
N GLU A 292 -8.03 8.43 -1.70
CA GLU A 292 -7.98 8.40 -0.25
C GLU A 292 -6.72 9.09 0.31
N GLU A 293 -5.58 8.97 -0.38
CA GLU A 293 -4.37 9.73 -0.07
C GLU A 293 -4.63 11.24 -0.18
N LYS A 294 -5.31 11.70 -1.25
CA LYS A 294 -5.71 13.10 -1.39
C LYS A 294 -6.60 13.53 -0.22
N ARG A 295 -7.65 12.78 0.09
CA ARG A 295 -8.56 13.08 1.20
C ARG A 295 -7.80 13.29 2.50
N LYS A 296 -6.90 12.36 2.84
CA LYS A 296 -6.11 12.41 4.08
C LYS A 296 -5.01 13.49 4.07
N ALA A 297 -4.49 13.87 2.91
CA ALA A 297 -3.53 14.96 2.77
C ALA A 297 -4.16 16.35 2.99
N PHE A 298 -5.44 16.54 2.65
CA PHE A 298 -6.14 17.82 2.79
C PHE A 298 -6.86 18.01 4.13
N VAL A 299 -6.93 16.99 4.99
CA VAL A 299 -7.39 17.19 6.37
C VAL A 299 -6.37 18.04 7.13
N LYS A 300 -6.78 19.24 7.57
CA LYS A 300 -6.08 19.96 8.64
C LYS A 300 -6.06 19.06 9.86
N LYS A 301 -4.98 18.29 10.06
CA LYS A 301 -4.79 17.52 11.30
C LYS A 301 -4.87 18.49 12.47
N ASP A 302 -5.64 18.10 13.49
CA ASP A 302 -5.88 18.87 14.70
C ASP A 302 -4.60 19.53 15.19
N SER A 303 -4.71 20.83 15.45
CA SER A 303 -3.69 21.60 16.15
C SER A 303 -3.34 20.80 17.40
N GLU A 304 -2.13 20.25 17.44
CA GLU A 304 -1.59 19.58 18.63
C GLU A 304 -1.97 20.41 19.85
N LEU A 305 -2.59 19.73 20.82
CA LEU A 305 -3.01 20.22 22.11
C LEU A 305 -1.78 20.75 22.86
N ALA A 306 -1.29 21.92 22.45
CA ALA A 306 -0.32 22.68 23.19
C ALA A 306 -1.04 23.09 24.47
N THR A 307 -0.62 22.48 25.57
CA THR A 307 -0.96 22.85 26.94
C THR A 307 -1.18 24.36 27.05
N ALA A 308 -2.42 24.74 27.37
CA ALA A 308 -2.81 26.12 27.60
C ALA A 308 -1.98 26.70 28.75
N GLY A 309 -0.93 27.45 28.43
CA GLY A 309 -0.38 28.47 29.31
C GLY A 309 -1.13 29.78 29.07
N PRO A 310 -1.47 30.56 30.11
CA PRO A 310 -2.15 31.83 29.90
C PRO A 310 -1.11 32.84 29.43
N LEU A 311 -1.34 33.48 28.27
CA LEU A 311 -1.13 34.91 28.01
C LEU A 311 -1.09 35.19 26.50
N CYS A 312 -1.93 36.12 26.09
CA CYS A 312 -2.06 36.67 24.75
C CYS A 312 -0.72 37.18 24.20
N ALA A 313 -0.30 36.70 23.02
CA ALA A 313 0.61 37.44 22.13
C ALA A 313 0.58 36.90 20.68
N GLY A 314 0.00 37.70 19.77
CA GLY A 314 0.46 37.89 18.39
C GLY A 314 0.22 36.78 17.35
N MET A 315 -0.42 37.17 16.24
CA MET A 315 -0.39 36.48 14.95
C MET A 315 1.06 36.32 14.47
N GLY A 316 1.71 35.23 14.89
CA GLY A 316 2.99 34.78 14.34
C GLY A 316 2.73 33.83 13.17
N SER A 317 3.11 34.23 11.96
CA SER A 317 3.22 33.35 10.82
C SER A 317 4.03 32.10 11.21
N LYS A 318 3.39 30.92 11.17
CA LYS A 318 4.07 29.64 11.44
C LYS A 318 5.21 29.50 10.43
N LYS A 319 6.45 29.79 10.84
CA LYS A 319 7.65 29.48 10.04
C LYS A 319 7.58 27.99 9.70
N LYS A 320 7.48 27.66 8.40
CA LYS A 320 7.66 26.28 7.91
C LYS A 320 9.00 25.78 8.45
N LYS A 321 8.95 24.91 9.46
CA LYS A 321 10.11 24.27 10.04
C LYS A 321 10.68 23.36 8.95
N LYS A 322 11.73 23.78 8.25
CA LYS A 322 12.53 22.88 7.41
C LYS A 322 13.18 21.87 8.36
N MET A 323 12.52 20.74 8.59
CA MET A 323 13.11 19.65 9.35
C MET A 323 14.04 18.87 8.40
N MET A 324 15.33 18.93 8.68
CA MET A 324 16.32 18.06 8.04
C MET A 324 15.99 16.61 8.42
N TYR A 325 16.02 15.69 7.45
CA TYR A 325 15.76 14.26 7.69
C TYR A 325 16.88 13.70 8.57
N LEU A 326 16.65 13.67 9.88
CA LEU A 326 17.49 12.91 10.81
C LEU A 326 16.79 11.60 11.09
N THR A 327 17.46 10.48 10.80
CA THR A 327 16.99 9.12 11.09
C THR A 327 16.52 8.95 12.54
N THR A 328 17.12 9.69 13.48
CA THR A 328 16.75 9.70 14.92
C THR A 328 15.39 10.34 15.22
N LYS A 329 14.80 11.11 14.29
CA LYS A 329 13.47 11.74 14.40
C LYS A 329 12.40 11.07 13.52
N ASN A 330 12.63 9.82 13.12
CA ASN A 330 11.71 9.05 12.27
C ASN A 330 10.28 8.98 12.83
N ALA A 331 10.10 8.96 14.15
CA ALA A 331 8.77 8.88 14.78
C ALA A 331 7.82 10.05 14.42
N GLU A 332 8.33 11.21 13.99
CA GLU A 332 7.50 12.31 13.48
C GLU A 332 7.06 12.05 12.04
N PHE A 333 7.92 11.48 11.20
CA PHE A 333 7.61 11.10 9.82
C PHE A 333 6.63 9.92 9.76
N ASP A 334 6.70 9.00 10.72
CA ASP A 334 5.83 7.81 10.76
C ASP A 334 4.37 8.15 10.98
N ARG A 335 4.09 9.28 11.63
CA ARG A 335 2.72 9.82 11.74
C ARG A 335 2.14 10.25 10.38
N HIS A 336 2.97 10.32 9.35
CA HIS A 336 2.62 10.72 7.99
C HIS A 336 2.66 9.56 7.00
N GLU A 337 3.04 8.35 7.42
CA GLU A 337 2.93 7.15 6.58
C GLU A 337 1.45 6.76 6.48
N LEU A 338 0.86 6.98 5.31
CA LEU A 338 -0.54 6.65 5.03
C LEU A 338 -0.60 5.31 4.31
N ARG A 339 -0.73 4.22 5.07
CA ARG A 339 -1.13 2.94 4.49
C ARG A 339 -2.65 2.92 4.30
N ILE A 340 -3.10 2.89 3.06
CA ILE A 340 -4.53 2.82 2.70
C ILE A 340 -4.91 1.37 2.41
N TYR A 341 -4.21 0.76 1.46
CA TYR A 341 -4.33 -0.63 1.06
C TYR A 341 -2.94 -1.28 1.10
N GLU A 342 -2.89 -2.56 1.47
CA GLU A 342 -1.69 -3.40 1.36
C GLU A 342 -2.01 -4.60 0.49
N GLU A 343 -1.26 -4.81 -0.60
CA GLU A 343 -1.44 -6.00 -1.43
C GLU A 343 -1.01 -7.26 -0.67
N VAL A 344 -1.88 -8.27 -0.67
CA VAL A 344 -1.70 -9.51 0.09
C VAL A 344 -1.89 -10.74 -0.79
N ALA A 345 -1.20 -11.82 -0.41
CA ALA A 345 -1.36 -13.14 -0.99
C ALA A 345 -1.88 -14.13 0.06
N LYS A 346 -2.75 -15.04 -0.37
CA LYS A 346 -3.23 -16.14 0.47
C LYS A 346 -2.23 -17.29 0.40
N VAL A 347 -1.67 -17.67 1.54
CA VAL A 347 -0.68 -18.75 1.63
C VAL A 347 -1.19 -19.90 2.51
N PRO A 348 -0.72 -21.14 2.27
CA PRO A 348 -1.02 -22.27 3.14
C PRO A 348 -0.61 -22.02 4.60
N PRO A 349 -1.16 -22.77 5.58
CA PRO A 349 -0.77 -22.62 6.97
C PRO A 349 0.74 -22.80 7.16
N PHE A 350 1.36 -21.86 7.87
CA PHE A 350 2.80 -21.88 8.16
C PHE A 350 3.10 -21.24 9.51
N ARG A 351 4.25 -21.59 10.10
CA ARG A 351 4.69 -20.98 11.35
C ARG A 351 5.41 -19.66 11.09
N ARG A 352 4.99 -18.61 11.79
CA ARG A 352 5.70 -17.32 11.81
C ARG A 352 7.04 -17.48 12.52
N LYS A 353 8.07 -16.78 12.04
CA LYS A 353 9.42 -16.84 12.64
C LYS A 353 9.53 -15.97 13.88
N THR A 354 8.80 -14.85 13.91
CA THR A 354 8.81 -13.92 15.05
C THR A 354 7.41 -13.60 15.54
N LEU A 355 7.26 -13.45 16.86
CA LEU A 355 6.08 -12.92 17.53
C LEU A 355 6.44 -11.57 18.16
N VAL A 356 5.85 -10.49 17.67
CA VAL A 356 6.18 -9.14 18.12
C VAL A 356 5.05 -8.60 18.99
N LEU A 357 5.35 -8.34 20.27
CA LEU A 357 4.41 -7.80 21.24
C LEU A 357 4.59 -6.28 21.37
N ILE A 358 3.63 -5.53 20.85
CA ILE A 358 3.60 -4.06 20.87
C ILE A 358 2.57 -3.58 21.87
N GLY A 359 2.81 -2.46 22.55
CA GLY A 359 1.90 -1.94 23.56
C GLY A 359 2.58 -0.97 24.52
N ALA A 360 1.78 -0.24 25.29
CA ALA A 360 2.27 0.73 26.25
C ALA A 360 3.20 0.10 27.31
N GLN A 361 4.04 0.93 27.94
CA GLN A 361 4.83 0.48 29.08
C GLN A 361 3.90 0.15 30.25
N GLY A 362 4.09 -1.00 30.89
CA GLY A 362 3.25 -1.44 32.02
C GLY A 362 2.01 -2.25 31.63
N VAL A 363 1.70 -2.39 30.34
CA VAL A 363 0.49 -3.11 29.87
C VAL A 363 0.58 -4.64 29.99
N GLY A 364 1.70 -5.20 30.45
CA GLY A 364 1.84 -6.65 30.67
C GLY A 364 2.51 -7.46 29.55
N ARG A 365 3.12 -6.80 28.54
CA ARG A 365 3.87 -7.46 27.45
C ARG A 365 4.90 -8.48 27.94
N ARG A 366 5.73 -8.09 28.90
CA ARG A 366 6.77 -8.96 29.49
C ARG A 366 6.17 -10.16 30.22
N SER A 367 5.06 -9.97 30.93
CA SER A 367 4.35 -11.04 31.63
C SER A 367 3.81 -12.08 30.65
N LEU A 368 3.20 -11.64 29.55
CA LEU A 368 2.73 -12.53 28.46
C LEU A 368 3.89 -13.27 27.79
N LYS A 369 4.98 -12.56 27.46
CA LYS A 369 6.20 -13.15 26.91
C LYS A 369 6.74 -14.28 27.80
N ASN A 370 6.95 -13.99 29.09
CA ASN A 370 7.49 -14.97 30.03
C ASN A 370 6.57 -16.18 30.17
N LYS A 371 5.25 -15.95 30.20
CA LYS A 371 4.26 -17.03 30.28
C LYS A 371 4.30 -17.95 29.05
N LEU A 372 4.46 -17.38 27.84
CA LEU A 372 4.65 -18.16 26.61
C LEU A 372 5.93 -19.00 26.66
N LEU A 373 7.06 -18.38 27.04
CA LEU A 373 8.36 -19.06 27.14
C LEU A 373 8.33 -20.25 28.10
N VAL A 374 7.67 -20.10 29.26
CA VAL A 374 7.53 -21.19 30.24
C VAL A 374 6.54 -22.26 29.76
N SER A 375 5.47 -21.86 29.05
CA SER A 375 4.44 -22.80 28.61
C SER A 375 4.93 -23.80 27.56
N ASP A 376 5.81 -23.38 26.66
CA ASP A 376 6.38 -24.24 25.62
C ASP A 376 7.81 -23.80 25.25
N PRO A 377 8.82 -24.21 26.04
CA PRO A 377 10.21 -23.84 25.81
C PRO A 377 10.82 -24.40 24.51
N GLN A 378 10.17 -25.39 23.90
CA GLN A 378 10.61 -25.98 22.64
C GLN A 378 10.09 -25.20 21.44
N ARG A 379 8.92 -24.57 21.56
CA ARG A 379 8.32 -23.76 20.50
C ARG A 379 8.76 -22.31 20.52
N TYR A 380 9.04 -21.75 21.69
CA TYR A 380 9.32 -20.32 21.86
C TYR A 380 10.76 -20.05 22.34
N GLY A 381 11.35 -19.00 21.79
CA GLY A 381 12.62 -18.43 22.25
C GLY A 381 12.52 -16.90 22.38
N THR A 382 13.51 -16.28 23.01
CA THR A 382 13.65 -14.82 23.12
C THR A 382 15.11 -14.45 22.98
N THR A 383 15.37 -13.22 22.55
CA THR A 383 16.73 -12.66 22.51
C THR A 383 17.18 -12.24 23.91
N THR A 384 18.49 -12.37 24.17
CA THR A 384 19.13 -11.76 25.34
C THR A 384 19.56 -10.33 24.98
N PRO A 385 19.07 -9.29 25.67
CA PRO A 385 19.43 -7.91 25.38
C PRO A 385 20.90 -7.63 25.76
N PHE A 386 21.54 -6.73 25.02
CA PHE A 386 22.91 -6.27 25.29
C PHE A 386 22.90 -5.02 26.15
N THR A 387 23.94 -4.86 26.98
CA THR A 387 24.17 -3.63 27.75
C THR A 387 25.64 -3.31 27.92
N CYS A 388 25.95 -2.01 28.03
CA CYS A 388 27.28 -1.54 28.44
C CYS A 388 27.45 -1.39 29.96
N ARG A 389 26.41 -1.68 30.75
CA ARG A 389 26.48 -1.66 32.21
C ARG A 389 27.42 -2.77 32.69
N LYS A 390 28.15 -2.53 33.79
CA LYS A 390 28.91 -3.59 34.46
C LYS A 390 27.97 -4.65 35.08
N PRO A 391 28.30 -5.95 34.97
CA PRO A 391 27.53 -7.01 35.61
C PRO A 391 27.55 -6.85 37.14
N LYS A 392 26.41 -7.13 37.78
CA LYS A 392 26.32 -7.27 39.25
C LYS A 392 26.90 -8.61 39.69
N VAL A 393 27.13 -8.75 41.00
CA VAL A 393 27.76 -9.95 41.62
C VAL A 393 26.98 -11.24 41.33
N ASP A 394 25.66 -11.14 41.20
CA ASP A 394 24.72 -12.24 40.94
C ASP A 394 24.34 -12.41 39.45
N GLU A 395 24.80 -11.52 38.58
CA GLU A 395 24.48 -11.55 37.15
C GLU A 395 25.54 -12.33 36.38
N ARG A 396 25.08 -13.28 35.55
CA ARG A 396 25.94 -13.99 34.59
C ARG A 396 25.69 -13.50 33.18
N ASP A 397 26.77 -13.41 32.42
CA ASP A 397 26.72 -13.05 31.00
C ASP A 397 25.88 -14.06 30.20
N GLY A 398 25.08 -13.54 29.27
CA GLY A 398 24.20 -14.33 28.41
C GLY A 398 22.91 -14.84 29.07
N GLN A 399 22.70 -14.62 30.38
CA GLN A 399 21.49 -15.07 31.08
C GLN A 399 20.36 -14.04 31.01
N MET A 400 20.54 -12.88 31.66
CA MET A 400 19.57 -11.77 31.63
C MET A 400 20.00 -10.67 30.68
N TYR A 401 21.31 -10.46 30.59
CA TYR A 401 21.95 -9.49 29.72
C TYR A 401 23.23 -10.09 29.14
N SER A 402 23.57 -9.66 27.93
CA SER A 402 24.89 -9.83 27.35
C SER A 402 25.69 -8.55 27.54
N PHE A 403 26.82 -8.64 28.22
CA PHE A 403 27.63 -7.49 28.60
C PHE A 403 28.68 -7.21 27.54
N MET A 404 28.77 -5.97 27.07
CA MET A 404 29.76 -5.52 26.10
C MET A 404 30.31 -4.14 26.44
N SER A 405 31.42 -3.70 25.84
CA SER A 405 31.92 -2.35 26.10
C SER A 405 31.03 -1.29 25.42
N ARG A 406 31.00 -0.08 26.00
CA ARG A 406 30.25 1.05 25.41
C ARG A 406 30.73 1.38 23.99
N GLY A 407 32.04 1.35 23.75
CA GLY A 407 32.61 1.65 22.43
C GLY A 407 32.23 0.64 21.36
N GLU A 408 32.20 -0.66 21.70
CA GLU A 408 31.70 -1.69 20.79
C GLU A 408 30.22 -1.51 20.51
N MET A 409 29.42 -1.19 21.54
CA MET A 409 27.98 -0.99 21.39
C MET A 409 27.66 0.21 20.50
N GLU A 410 28.35 1.33 20.69
CA GLU A 410 28.22 2.53 19.85
C GLU A 410 28.65 2.27 18.40
N CYS A 411 29.71 1.48 18.19
CA CYS A 411 30.13 1.04 16.86
C CYS A 411 29.05 0.18 16.18
N ASP A 412 28.50 -0.80 16.90
CA ASP A 412 27.43 -1.66 16.41
C ASP A 412 26.14 -0.90 16.09
N ILE A 413 25.78 0.08 16.91
CA ILE A 413 24.66 1.00 16.67
C ILE A 413 24.90 1.80 15.38
N LYS A 414 26.10 2.37 15.21
CA LYS A 414 26.47 3.13 14.00
C LYS A 414 26.41 2.27 12.74
N ASN A 415 26.74 0.98 12.85
CA ASN A 415 26.66 0.01 11.77
C ASN A 415 25.26 -0.64 11.61
N ALA A 416 24.23 -0.07 12.24
CA ALA A 416 22.83 -0.55 12.16
C ALA A 416 22.63 -2.03 12.53
N ARG A 417 23.45 -2.57 13.45
CA ARG A 417 23.37 -3.97 13.92
C ARG A 417 22.34 -4.18 15.05
N PHE A 418 21.84 -3.09 15.61
CA PHE A 418 20.81 -3.09 16.65
C PHE A 418 19.44 -2.82 16.05
N LEU A 419 18.47 -3.65 16.41
CA LEU A 419 17.06 -3.46 16.09
C LEU A 419 16.51 -2.24 16.81
N GLU A 420 16.75 -2.19 18.12
CA GLU A 420 16.42 -1.07 18.98
C GLU A 420 17.51 -0.88 20.02
N HIS A 421 17.72 0.37 20.42
CA HIS A 421 18.63 0.73 21.50
C HIS A 421 18.10 1.94 22.26
N GLY A 422 18.51 2.08 23.51
CA GLY A 422 18.15 3.18 24.39
C GLY A 422 19.16 3.35 25.50
N GLU A 423 19.14 4.52 26.13
CA GLU A 423 19.98 4.81 27.29
C GLU A 423 19.13 4.87 28.56
N TYR A 424 19.59 4.20 29.61
CA TYR A 424 18.97 4.21 30.92
C TYR A 424 20.06 4.25 31.99
N ASP A 425 19.94 5.21 32.92
CA ASP A 425 20.91 5.42 34.01
C ASP A 425 22.37 5.49 33.50
N GLY A 426 22.59 6.28 32.42
CA GLY A 426 23.90 6.46 31.79
C GLY A 426 24.48 5.24 31.08
N ASN A 427 23.72 4.14 30.96
CA ASN A 427 24.14 2.93 30.27
C ASN A 427 23.26 2.64 29.05
N LEU A 428 23.88 2.14 27.99
CA LEU A 428 23.18 1.72 26.78
C LEU A 428 22.60 0.30 26.96
N TYR A 429 21.43 0.10 26.38
CA TYR A 429 20.72 -1.17 26.29
C TYR A 429 20.19 -1.34 24.87
N GLY A 430 20.14 -2.56 24.35
CA GLY A 430 19.57 -2.80 23.04
C GLY A 430 19.48 -4.27 22.65
N THR A 431 18.74 -4.53 21.58
CA THR A 431 18.56 -5.88 21.02
C THR A 431 19.23 -5.94 19.65
N LYS A 432 20.16 -6.88 19.46
CA LYS A 432 20.83 -7.08 18.17
C LYS A 432 19.93 -7.85 17.20
N ILE A 433 20.03 -7.52 15.92
CA ILE A 433 19.31 -8.22 14.85
C ILE A 433 19.77 -9.68 14.76
N ASN A 434 21.09 -9.94 14.83
CA ASN A 434 21.66 -11.30 14.79
C ASN A 434 21.11 -12.23 15.87
N SER A 435 20.81 -11.72 17.07
CA SER A 435 20.23 -12.54 18.13
C SER A 435 18.84 -13.07 17.79
N ILE A 436 18.10 -12.37 16.91
CA ILE A 436 16.82 -12.83 16.39
C ILE A 436 17.05 -14.00 15.44
N HIS A 437 18.05 -13.90 14.56
CA HIS A 437 18.44 -14.99 13.66
C HIS A 437 18.86 -16.24 14.42
N GLU A 438 19.71 -16.10 15.44
CA GLU A 438 20.15 -17.21 16.29
C GLU A 438 18.94 -17.98 16.87
N VAL A 439 17.90 -17.27 17.34
CA VAL A 439 16.69 -17.93 17.85
C VAL A 439 15.90 -18.61 16.73
N ILE A 440 15.74 -17.96 15.58
CA ILE A 440 15.02 -18.51 14.43
C ILE A 440 15.71 -19.78 13.90
N GLU A 441 17.04 -19.79 13.83
CA GLU A 441 17.86 -20.93 13.38
C GLU A 441 17.70 -22.16 14.27
N THR A 442 17.37 -21.98 15.55
CA THR A 442 17.01 -23.11 16.44
C THR A 442 15.63 -23.72 16.15
N GLY A 443 14.90 -23.20 15.16
CA GLY A 443 13.56 -23.65 14.79
C GLY A 443 12.45 -23.14 15.71
N LYS A 444 12.74 -22.17 16.58
CA LYS A 444 11.80 -21.58 17.53
C LYS A 444 11.20 -20.29 17.00
N ILE A 445 10.00 -19.96 17.49
CA ILE A 445 9.39 -18.65 17.28
C ILE A 445 10.05 -17.66 18.24
N CYS A 446 10.73 -16.64 17.70
CA CYS A 446 11.37 -15.61 18.51
C CYS A 446 10.34 -14.58 19.00
N ILE A 447 10.13 -14.50 20.31
CA ILE A 447 9.22 -13.54 20.93
C ILE A 447 9.99 -12.25 21.27
N LEU A 448 9.46 -11.12 20.80
CA LEU A 448 10.07 -9.79 20.92
C LEU A 448 9.09 -8.81 21.58
N ASP A 449 9.49 -8.16 22.68
CA ASP A 449 8.71 -7.11 23.37
C ASP A 449 9.30 -5.71 23.12
N VAL A 450 9.39 -5.34 21.84
CA VAL A 450 10.08 -4.14 21.32
C VAL A 450 9.18 -2.91 21.19
N ASN A 451 9.77 -1.75 20.88
CA ASN A 451 9.03 -0.53 20.52
C ASN A 451 8.36 -0.67 19.13
N PRO A 452 7.17 -0.08 18.88
CA PRO A 452 6.55 -0.05 17.56
C PRO A 452 7.47 0.37 16.40
N GLN A 453 8.46 1.23 16.66
CA GLN A 453 9.44 1.66 15.66
C GLN A 453 10.25 0.50 15.04
N ALA A 454 10.47 -0.58 15.80
CA ALA A 454 11.18 -1.77 15.34
C ALA A 454 10.46 -2.48 14.19
N LEU A 455 9.14 -2.27 14.02
CA LEU A 455 8.34 -2.90 12.98
C LEU A 455 8.81 -2.56 11.56
N LYS A 456 9.45 -1.41 11.37
CA LYS A 456 10.02 -1.02 10.07
C LYS A 456 11.13 -1.95 9.60
N VAL A 457 11.88 -2.51 10.55
CA VAL A 457 12.96 -3.45 10.27
C VAL A 457 12.41 -4.88 10.27
N LEU A 458 11.47 -5.18 11.18
CA LEU A 458 10.94 -6.54 11.34
C LEU A 458 9.91 -6.94 10.29
N ARG A 459 9.17 -6.01 9.66
CA ARG A 459 8.07 -6.34 8.74
C ARG A 459 8.57 -6.71 7.34
N THR A 460 9.33 -7.80 7.26
CA THR A 460 9.93 -8.33 6.04
C THR A 460 9.74 -9.85 5.94
N SER A 461 9.99 -10.39 4.75
CA SER A 461 10.00 -11.84 4.47
C SER A 461 11.05 -12.60 5.30
N GLU A 462 12.07 -11.89 5.78
CA GLU A 462 13.15 -12.42 6.60
C GLU A 462 12.63 -12.87 7.97
N PHE A 463 11.88 -12.00 8.66
CA PHE A 463 11.40 -12.22 10.03
C PHE A 463 9.96 -12.72 10.13
N LEU A 464 9.16 -12.63 9.07
CA LEU A 464 7.75 -13.06 8.99
C LEU A 464 7.00 -12.80 10.31
N PRO A 465 6.92 -11.54 10.78
CA PRO A 465 6.40 -11.25 12.10
C PRO A 465 4.91 -11.51 12.18
N TYR A 466 4.47 -11.96 13.35
CA TYR A 466 3.10 -11.83 13.81
C TYR A 466 3.03 -10.72 14.84
N VAL A 467 2.42 -9.61 14.49
CA VAL A 467 2.41 -8.39 15.30
C VAL A 467 1.14 -8.34 16.14
N VAL A 468 1.31 -8.49 17.45
CA VAL A 468 0.21 -8.46 18.41
C VAL A 468 0.30 -7.19 19.24
N PHE A 469 -0.73 -6.36 19.14
CA PHE A 469 -0.91 -5.21 20.00
C PHE A 469 -1.63 -5.59 21.28
N ILE A 470 -0.99 -5.31 22.41
CA ILE A 470 -1.56 -5.46 23.74
C ILE A 470 -2.11 -4.10 24.16
N GLU A 471 -3.42 -3.99 24.06
CA GLU A 471 -4.18 -2.80 24.40
C GLU A 471 -4.31 -2.68 25.92
N ALA A 472 -4.11 -1.47 26.44
CA ALA A 472 -4.40 -1.18 27.83
C ALA A 472 -5.90 -1.30 28.08
N PRO A 473 -6.32 -1.99 29.16
CA PRO A 473 -7.71 -1.94 29.59
C PRO A 473 -8.05 -0.52 30.06
N ASP A 474 -9.33 -0.29 30.34
CA ASP A 474 -9.80 0.96 30.91
C ASP A 474 -9.05 1.31 32.19
N PHE A 475 -8.91 2.62 32.44
CA PHE A 475 -8.13 3.14 33.57
C PHE A 475 -8.49 2.49 34.92
N GLU A 476 -9.79 2.34 35.20
CA GLU A 476 -10.27 1.72 36.46
C GLU A 476 -9.90 0.24 36.53
N VAL A 477 -10.06 -0.51 35.44
CA VAL A 477 -9.66 -1.93 35.37
C VAL A 477 -8.16 -2.08 35.56
N LEU A 478 -7.35 -1.23 34.90
CA LEU A 478 -5.91 -1.24 35.04
C LEU A 478 -5.47 -0.94 36.49
N LYS A 479 -6.19 -0.03 37.16
CA LYS A 479 -5.95 0.33 38.56
C LYS A 479 -6.25 -0.83 39.51
N ASP A 480 -7.37 -1.51 39.31
CA ASP A 480 -7.75 -2.71 40.09
C ASP A 480 -6.78 -3.87 39.87
N MET A 481 -6.34 -4.08 38.63
CA MET A 481 -5.32 -5.08 38.30
C MET A 481 -3.98 -4.79 38.97
N ASN A 482 -3.53 -3.53 38.95
CA ASN A 482 -2.30 -3.12 39.62
C ASN A 482 -2.39 -3.34 41.13
N LYS A 483 -3.51 -2.97 41.75
CA LYS A 483 -3.77 -3.22 43.18
C LYS A 483 -3.72 -4.71 43.52
N SER A 484 -4.43 -5.53 42.73
CA SER A 484 -4.46 -7.00 42.91
C SER A 484 -3.08 -7.64 42.72
N ALA A 485 -2.27 -7.13 41.78
CA ALA A 485 -0.92 -7.61 41.52
C ALA A 485 0.05 -7.31 42.68
N ILE A 486 -0.15 -6.19 43.38
CA ILE A 486 0.60 -5.84 44.60
C ILE A 486 0.18 -6.75 45.75
N GLU A 487 -1.13 -6.94 45.95
CA GLU A 487 -1.69 -7.83 46.98
C GLU A 487 -1.21 -9.28 46.80
N SER A 488 -1.06 -9.71 45.54
CA SER A 488 -0.54 -11.04 45.17
C SER A 488 0.99 -11.14 45.19
N GLY A 489 1.71 -10.05 45.49
CA GLY A 489 3.18 -10.01 45.51
C GLY A 489 3.86 -10.15 44.14
N VAL A 490 3.10 -10.05 43.04
CA VAL A 490 3.60 -10.15 41.66
C VAL A 490 4.35 -8.87 41.25
N VAL A 491 3.91 -7.72 41.76
CA VAL A 491 4.52 -6.41 41.50
C VAL A 491 4.85 -5.74 42.83
N THR A 492 6.10 -5.29 42.98
CA THR A 492 6.59 -4.65 44.21
C THR A 492 6.41 -3.13 44.21
N LYS A 493 6.21 -2.52 43.04
CA LYS A 493 6.06 -1.07 42.89
C LYS A 493 4.61 -0.70 42.62
N GLN A 494 4.01 0.07 43.52
CA GLN A 494 2.73 0.70 43.28
C GLN A 494 2.86 1.80 42.23
N LEU A 495 2.21 1.62 41.08
CA LEU A 495 2.07 2.70 40.09
C LEU A 495 1.08 3.75 40.61
N THR A 496 1.38 5.02 40.33
CA THR A 496 0.48 6.14 40.64
C THR A 496 -0.66 6.21 39.63
N ASP A 497 -1.77 6.87 39.99
CA ASP A 497 -2.86 7.14 39.05
C ASP A 497 -2.37 7.89 37.79
N SER A 498 -1.35 8.75 37.91
CA SER A 498 -0.73 9.41 36.76
C SER A 498 0.04 8.45 35.85
N ASP A 499 0.71 7.43 36.39
CA ASP A 499 1.42 6.41 35.62
C ASP A 499 0.44 5.50 34.85
N LEU A 500 -0.68 5.14 35.50
CA LEU A 500 -1.74 4.35 34.90
C LEU A 500 -2.43 5.12 33.77
N LYS A 501 -2.76 6.39 34.00
CA LYS A 501 -3.37 7.25 32.97
C LYS A 501 -2.45 7.42 31.76
N ARG A 502 -1.14 7.64 32.00
CA ARG A 502 -0.12 7.67 30.94
C ARG A 502 -0.06 6.36 30.14
N THR A 503 -0.27 5.21 30.78
CA THR A 503 -0.28 3.90 30.12
C THR A 503 -1.46 3.79 29.14
N VAL A 504 -2.65 4.21 29.57
CA VAL A 504 -3.86 4.24 28.74
C VAL A 504 -3.68 5.20 27.56
N ASP A 505 -3.25 6.44 27.83
CA ASP A 505 -3.08 7.46 26.80
C ASP A 505 -2.01 7.06 25.76
N GLU A 506 -0.90 6.45 26.19
CA GLU A 506 0.13 5.94 25.27
C GLU A 506 -0.37 4.73 24.48
N SER A 507 -1.20 3.87 25.07
CA SER A 507 -1.84 2.74 24.36
C SER A 507 -2.69 3.25 23.21
N GLU A 508 -3.56 4.23 23.44
CA GLU A 508 -4.37 4.85 22.38
C GLU A 508 -3.49 5.52 21.31
N ARG A 509 -2.41 6.19 21.73
CA ARG A 509 -1.47 6.84 20.80
C ARG A 509 -0.79 5.82 19.89
N ILE A 510 -0.32 4.71 20.44
CA ILE A 510 0.29 3.61 19.68
C ILE A 510 -0.73 2.99 18.73
N LYS A 511 -1.96 2.71 19.20
CA LYS A 511 -3.02 2.13 18.37
C LYS A 511 -3.35 3.02 17.17
N ARG A 512 -3.46 4.33 17.38
CA ARG A 512 -3.71 5.31 16.30
C ARG A 512 -2.56 5.40 15.30
N ALA A 513 -1.32 5.37 15.77
CA ALA A 513 -0.14 5.57 14.92
C ALA A 513 0.30 4.31 14.16
N TYR A 514 0.20 3.12 14.77
CA TYR A 514 0.74 1.88 14.22
C TYR A 514 -0.32 0.79 13.99
N GLY A 515 -1.62 1.10 14.16
CA GLY A 515 -2.71 0.14 14.03
C GLY A 515 -2.69 -0.67 12.74
N HIS A 516 -2.26 -0.05 11.63
CA HIS A 516 -2.14 -0.69 10.33
C HIS A 516 -1.08 -1.80 10.26
N TYR A 517 -0.13 -1.84 11.21
CA TYR A 517 0.87 -2.91 11.28
C TYR A 517 0.40 -4.14 12.07
N PHE A 518 -0.67 -4.03 12.85
CA PHE A 518 -1.08 -5.09 13.76
C PHE A 518 -1.84 -6.20 13.02
N ASP A 519 -1.51 -7.44 13.36
CA ASP A 519 -2.25 -8.62 12.93
C ASP A 519 -3.37 -8.96 13.92
N LEU A 520 -3.17 -8.62 15.20
CA LEU A 520 -4.12 -8.88 16.28
C LEU A 520 -4.03 -7.80 17.36
N CYS A 521 -5.19 -7.40 17.90
CA CYS A 521 -5.29 -6.55 19.08
C CYS A 521 -5.92 -7.35 20.22
N ILE A 522 -5.31 -7.32 21.41
CA ILE A 522 -5.82 -7.98 22.62
C ILE A 522 -5.85 -6.96 23.75
N ALA A 523 -7.03 -6.67 24.29
CA ALA A 523 -7.15 -5.93 25.55
C ALA A 523 -6.68 -6.81 26.71
N ASN A 524 -5.74 -6.31 27.52
CA ASN A 524 -5.23 -7.05 28.66
C ASN A 524 -5.94 -6.66 29.96
N ASP A 525 -7.22 -7.03 30.07
CA ASP A 525 -8.05 -6.94 31.28
C ASP A 525 -7.83 -8.12 32.26
N GLY A 526 -7.10 -9.15 31.82
CA GLY A 526 -6.71 -10.28 32.63
C GLY A 526 -5.63 -11.12 31.95
N LEU A 527 -4.50 -11.33 32.64
CA LEU A 527 -3.32 -11.98 32.05
C LEU A 527 -3.61 -13.39 31.52
N ASP A 528 -4.47 -14.16 32.19
CA ASP A 528 -4.87 -15.50 31.75
C ASP A 528 -5.75 -15.49 30.50
N ALA A 529 -6.70 -14.55 30.42
CA ALA A 529 -7.57 -14.41 29.26
C ALA A 529 -6.78 -13.96 28.03
N ALA A 530 -5.94 -12.93 28.19
CA ALA A 530 -5.05 -12.44 27.14
C ALA A 530 -4.09 -13.54 26.67
N PHE A 531 -3.52 -14.32 27.60
CA PHE A 531 -2.65 -15.45 27.26
C PHE A 531 -3.38 -16.54 26.45
N ARG A 532 -4.60 -16.92 26.84
CA ARG A 532 -5.41 -17.89 26.08
C ARG A 532 -5.75 -17.37 24.68
N GLY A 533 -6.15 -16.11 24.57
CA GLY A 533 -6.43 -15.47 23.29
C GLY A 533 -5.22 -15.47 22.36
N LEU A 534 -4.06 -15.08 22.88
CA LEU A 534 -2.79 -15.08 22.15
C LEU A 534 -2.41 -16.48 21.69
N ARG A 535 -2.49 -17.49 22.57
CA ARG A 535 -2.20 -18.88 22.21
C ARG A 535 -3.14 -19.40 21.13
N CYS A 536 -4.44 -19.15 21.26
CA CYS A 536 -5.44 -19.54 20.26
C CYS A 536 -5.09 -18.94 18.88
N ALA A 537 -4.76 -17.64 18.83
CA ALA A 537 -4.34 -16.99 17.60
C ALA A 537 -3.09 -17.64 16.98
N LEU A 538 -2.07 -17.94 17.78
CA LEU A 538 -0.85 -18.60 17.31
C LEU A 538 -1.09 -20.03 16.79
N ASP A 539 -1.99 -20.76 17.43
CA ASP A 539 -2.38 -22.11 16.99
C ASP A 539 -3.13 -22.05 15.65
N ARG A 540 -4.03 -21.07 15.47
CA ARG A 540 -4.74 -20.84 14.20
C ARG A 540 -3.79 -20.58 13.02
N LEU A 541 -2.69 -19.86 13.23
CA LEU A 541 -1.69 -19.63 12.17
C LEU A 541 -1.11 -20.95 11.63
N SER A 542 -1.03 -21.98 12.48
CA SER A 542 -0.49 -23.28 12.09
C SER A 542 -1.52 -24.18 11.39
N THR A 543 -2.81 -23.84 11.45
CA THR A 543 -3.91 -24.69 10.93
C THR A 543 -4.70 -24.03 9.80
N GLU A 544 -4.79 -22.70 9.78
CA GLU A 544 -5.59 -21.92 8.83
C GLU A 544 -4.70 -21.26 7.77
N GLN A 545 -5.26 -21.03 6.59
CA GLN A 545 -4.62 -20.24 5.54
C GLN A 545 -4.41 -18.80 6.02
N GLN A 546 -3.30 -18.18 5.62
CA GLN A 546 -2.93 -16.85 6.06
C GLN A 546 -2.89 -15.86 4.90
N TRP A 547 -3.26 -14.61 5.18
CA TRP A 547 -2.98 -13.48 4.30
C TRP A 547 -1.68 -12.83 4.75
N VAL A 548 -0.72 -12.73 3.82
CA VAL A 548 0.58 -12.08 4.03
C VAL A 548 0.82 -11.04 2.95
N PRO A 549 1.62 -10.01 3.21
CA PRO A 549 2.02 -9.06 2.17
C PRO A 549 2.62 -9.79 0.96
N VAL A 550 2.29 -9.35 -0.25
CA VAL A 550 2.81 -9.94 -1.51
C VAL A 550 4.34 -9.96 -1.54
N SER A 551 4.98 -8.92 -0.99
CA SER A 551 6.45 -8.82 -0.86
C SER A 551 7.10 -9.87 0.03
N TRP A 552 6.30 -10.71 0.72
CA TRP A 552 6.82 -11.82 1.49
C TRP A 552 6.87 -13.13 0.70
N VAL A 553 6.20 -13.17 -0.45
CA VAL A 553 6.04 -14.37 -1.28
C VAL A 553 6.79 -14.24 -2.59
N PHE A 554 6.78 -13.05 -3.20
CA PHE A 554 7.34 -12.78 -4.52
C PHE A 554 8.63 -11.97 -4.46
#